data_AF-A0A067MPA2-F1
#
_entry.id   AF-A0A067MPA2-F1
#
_cell.length_a   1.000
_cell.length_b   1.000
_cell.length_c   1.000
_cell.angle_alpha   90.00
_cell.angle_beta   90.00
_cell.angle_gamma   90.00
#
_symmetry.space_group_name_H-M   'P 1'
#
loop_
_entity.id
_entity.type
_entity.pdbx_description
1 polymer ?
#
loop_
_entity_poly.entity_id
_entity_poly.type
_entity_poly.pdbx_seq_one_letter_code
_entity_poly.pdbx_strand_id
1 'polypeptide(L)'
;MCNNADYSKKYVTYPPTGLLPFPVSGPNITDECDINGAVMDAATIVNPCFNPYHIFDTCPILYDPLGLPGGAQNEIILGPLFFNNVAMQDAIHAPKVNYTECSVGPVFVGDGDHSAYPGPNGVLTRAIDNSTRTLIGHGLIDMILLSEGTRIMIQNLTFGGMQGFQTPIANVLNVEGLGEMGLWHEERKLMYVEYALSGHMVPQYQPIPALKTILWLLGRIKSLDDPFAF
;
A
#
# COMPACT_ATOMS: atom_id res chain seq x y z
N MET A 1 -14.12 23.62 -2.49
CA MET A 1 -12.84 24.20 -2.01
C MET A 1 -11.79 23.08 -2.06
N CYS A 2 -10.51 23.39 -2.22
CA CYS A 2 -9.37 22.47 -2.52
C CYS A 2 -9.23 21.95 -3.97
N ASN A 3 -10.30 21.94 -4.77
CA ASN A 3 -10.30 21.75 -6.25
C ASN A 3 -9.57 20.49 -6.80
N ASN A 4 -9.58 19.39 -6.03
CA ASN A 4 -8.90 18.14 -6.41
C ASN A 4 -9.85 17.02 -6.88
N ALA A 5 -11.18 17.23 -6.84
CA ALA A 5 -12.17 16.18 -7.10
C ALA A 5 -12.02 15.52 -8.49
N ASP A 6 -11.66 16.29 -9.52
CA ASP A 6 -11.46 15.80 -10.89
C ASP A 6 -9.98 15.64 -11.26
N TYR A 7 -9.05 15.70 -10.30
CA TYR A 7 -7.61 15.74 -10.59
C TYR A 7 -7.16 14.51 -11.37
N SER A 8 -7.41 13.29 -10.86
CA SER A 8 -7.04 12.05 -11.54
C SER A 8 -7.69 11.97 -12.92
N LYS A 9 -9.00 12.25 -13.00
CA LYS A 9 -9.76 12.23 -14.26
C LYS A 9 -9.18 13.18 -15.32
N LYS A 10 -8.66 14.33 -14.91
CA LYS A 10 -8.11 15.34 -15.81
C LYS A 10 -6.68 15.04 -16.25
N TYR A 11 -5.83 14.53 -15.35
CA TYR A 11 -4.39 14.47 -15.59
C TYR A 11 -3.81 13.05 -15.67
N VAL A 12 -4.44 12.04 -15.05
CA VAL A 12 -4.04 10.62 -15.13
C VAL A 12 -4.59 10.03 -16.43
N THR A 13 -3.93 10.34 -17.53
CA THR A 13 -4.30 9.93 -18.89
C THR A 13 -3.43 8.79 -19.40
N TYR A 14 -3.92 8.05 -20.41
CA TYR A 14 -3.23 6.92 -21.03
C TYR A 14 -3.33 7.08 -22.57
N PRO A 15 -2.22 7.32 -23.30
CA PRO A 15 -0.88 7.59 -22.78
C PRO A 15 -0.80 8.95 -22.06
N PRO A 16 0.19 9.18 -21.18
CA PRO A 16 0.36 10.46 -20.50
C PRO A 16 0.67 11.60 -21.47
N THR A 17 0.12 12.78 -21.19
CA THR A 17 0.34 13.98 -22.02
C THR A 17 1.46 14.90 -21.48
N GLY A 18 2.17 14.49 -20.44
CA GLY A 18 3.22 15.26 -19.77
C GLY A 18 3.15 15.16 -18.26
N LEU A 19 4.07 15.84 -17.56
CA LEU A 19 4.13 15.84 -16.10
C LEU A 19 2.83 16.38 -15.49
N LEU A 20 2.36 15.71 -14.45
CA LEU A 20 1.13 16.06 -13.76
C LEU A 20 1.40 17.31 -12.89
N PRO A 21 0.61 18.39 -13.04
CA PRO A 21 0.82 19.63 -12.29
C PRO A 21 0.43 19.42 -10.83
N PHE A 22 1.10 20.08 -9.88
CA PHE A 22 0.65 20.03 -8.49
C PHE A 22 -0.83 20.49 -8.35
N PRO A 23 -1.56 19.94 -7.36
CA PRO A 23 -2.78 20.55 -6.85
C PRO A 23 -2.61 22.06 -6.63
N VAL A 24 -3.72 22.82 -6.70
CA VAL A 24 -3.71 24.30 -6.67
C VAL A 24 -2.97 24.88 -5.45
N SER A 25 -2.86 24.13 -4.35
CA SER A 25 -2.17 24.48 -3.11
C SER A 25 -0.66 24.19 -3.11
N GLY A 26 -0.10 23.59 -4.17
CA GLY A 26 1.27 23.06 -4.13
C GLY A 26 1.39 21.87 -3.18
N PRO A 27 2.61 21.53 -2.72
CA PRO A 27 2.83 20.40 -1.80
C PRO A 27 2.32 20.69 -0.37
N ASN A 28 2.12 21.96 -0.02
CA ASN A 28 1.65 22.35 1.30
C ASN A 28 0.11 22.37 1.29
N ILE A 29 -0.48 21.36 1.92
CA ILE A 29 -1.92 21.26 2.11
C ILE A 29 -2.28 22.05 3.38
N THR A 30 -3.27 22.92 3.30
CA THR A 30 -3.81 23.61 4.49
C THR A 30 -4.71 22.68 5.27
N ASP A 31 -4.90 22.93 6.56
CA ASP A 31 -5.78 22.11 7.42
C ASP A 31 -7.20 22.00 6.84
N GLU A 32 -7.71 23.08 6.21
CA GLU A 32 -9.03 23.07 5.57
C GLU A 32 -9.11 22.15 4.33
N CYS A 33 -7.95 21.75 3.81
CA CYS A 33 -7.82 20.86 2.66
C CYS A 33 -7.30 19.46 3.01
N ASP A 34 -7.09 19.16 4.30
CA ASP A 34 -6.88 17.79 4.76
C ASP A 34 -8.22 17.02 4.81
N ILE A 35 -8.75 16.74 3.61
CA ILE A 35 -10.00 15.98 3.46
C ILE A 35 -9.83 14.55 4.00
N ASN A 36 -8.62 13.98 3.92
CA ASN A 36 -8.37 12.62 4.40
C ASN A 36 -8.53 12.55 5.93
N GLY A 37 -7.90 13.48 6.67
CA GLY A 37 -8.06 13.58 8.12
C GLY A 37 -9.52 13.80 8.52
N ALA A 38 -10.23 14.73 7.87
CA ALA A 38 -11.64 14.97 8.14
C ALA A 38 -12.53 13.72 7.91
N VAL A 39 -12.22 12.91 6.89
CA VAL A 39 -12.93 11.64 6.63
C VAL A 39 -12.60 10.60 7.69
N MET A 40 -11.34 10.48 8.12
CA MET A 40 -10.92 9.57 9.21
C MET A 40 -11.63 9.91 10.53
N ASP A 41 -11.70 11.20 10.88
CA ASP A 41 -12.39 11.67 12.08
C ASP A 41 -13.89 11.33 12.03
N ALA A 42 -14.54 11.62 10.90
CA ALA A 42 -15.95 11.31 10.71
C ALA A 42 -16.23 9.79 10.74
N ALA A 43 -15.36 8.98 10.13
CA ALA A 43 -15.48 7.53 10.13
C ALA A 43 -15.35 6.96 11.56
N THR A 44 -14.43 7.50 12.37
CA THR A 44 -14.23 7.09 13.77
C THR A 44 -15.43 7.42 14.65
N ILE A 45 -16.15 8.52 14.38
CA ILE A 45 -17.40 8.85 15.10
C ILE A 45 -18.48 7.79 14.86
N VAL A 46 -18.58 7.27 13.63
CA VAL A 46 -19.60 6.28 13.25
C VAL A 46 -19.19 4.86 13.67
N ASN A 47 -17.91 4.53 13.54
CA ASN A 47 -17.34 3.24 13.89
C ASN A 47 -16.20 3.46 14.91
N PRO A 48 -16.45 3.24 16.22
CA PRO A 48 -15.41 3.38 17.23
C PRO A 48 -14.23 2.41 17.08
N CYS A 49 -14.37 1.37 16.25
CA CYS A 49 -13.31 0.43 15.88
C CYS A 49 -12.81 0.67 14.44
N PHE A 50 -12.93 1.91 13.95
CA PHE A 50 -12.51 2.26 12.60
C PHE A 50 -11.00 2.01 12.42
N ASN A 51 -10.66 1.21 11.41
CA ASN A 51 -9.29 0.90 11.03
C ASN A 51 -8.95 1.63 9.72
N PRO A 52 -8.08 2.65 9.73
CA PRO A 52 -7.69 3.35 8.49
C PRO A 52 -6.84 2.49 7.56
N TYR A 53 -6.25 1.39 8.04
CA TYR A 53 -5.51 0.44 7.22
C TYR A 53 -6.44 -0.53 6.48
N HIS A 54 -7.69 -0.70 6.91
CA HIS A 54 -8.72 -1.52 6.24
C HIS A 54 -10.11 -1.03 6.65
N ILE A 55 -10.67 -0.13 5.85
CA ILE A 55 -11.86 0.68 6.23
C ILE A 55 -13.17 -0.10 6.43
N PHE A 56 -13.18 -1.40 6.12
CA PHE A 56 -14.32 -2.28 6.36
C PHE A 56 -14.26 -3.02 7.69
N ASP A 57 -13.17 -2.91 8.45
CA ASP A 57 -13.13 -3.48 9.79
C ASP A 57 -14.13 -2.77 10.71
N THR A 58 -14.80 -3.56 11.56
CA THR A 58 -15.83 -3.10 12.49
C THR A 58 -15.65 -3.79 13.82
N CYS A 59 -16.33 -3.28 14.85
CA CYS A 59 -16.29 -3.89 16.16
C CYS A 59 -16.87 -5.33 16.16
N PRO A 60 -16.37 -6.23 17.04
CA PRO A 60 -15.32 -5.98 18.04
C PRO A 60 -13.91 -6.03 17.43
N ILE A 61 -12.99 -5.29 18.04
CA ILE A 61 -11.56 -5.42 17.75
C ILE A 61 -11.13 -6.85 18.10
N LEU A 62 -10.53 -7.54 17.14
CA LEU A 62 -10.08 -8.91 17.32
C LEU A 62 -8.73 -8.96 18.03
N TYR A 63 -8.46 -10.07 18.71
CA TYR A 63 -7.16 -10.30 19.33
C TYR A 63 -6.06 -10.36 18.26
N ASP A 64 -5.05 -9.52 18.42
CA ASP A 64 -3.84 -9.51 17.61
C ASP A 64 -2.64 -9.97 18.45
N PRO A 65 -1.99 -11.10 18.10
CA PRO A 65 -0.81 -11.59 18.80
C PRO A 65 0.43 -10.69 18.67
N LEU A 66 0.44 -9.73 17.73
CA LEU A 66 1.49 -8.73 17.54
C LEU A 66 1.27 -7.48 18.40
N GLY A 67 0.04 -7.23 18.84
CA GLY A 67 -0.26 -6.15 19.79
C GLY A 67 -0.49 -4.79 19.15
N LEU A 68 -0.81 -4.76 17.86
CA LEU A 68 -1.21 -3.56 17.13
C LEU A 68 -2.51 -3.84 16.35
N PRO A 69 -3.60 -4.29 17.01
CA PRO A 69 -4.85 -4.53 16.32
C PRO A 69 -5.29 -3.22 15.64
N GLY A 70 -5.91 -3.34 14.46
CA GLY A 70 -6.35 -2.19 13.67
C GLY A 70 -5.24 -1.21 13.27
N GLY A 71 -3.97 -1.55 13.49
CA GLY A 71 -2.81 -0.71 13.21
C GLY A 71 -2.67 0.56 14.08
N ALA A 72 -3.51 0.73 15.11
CA ALA A 72 -3.50 1.90 15.98
C ALA A 72 -2.87 1.58 17.35
N GLN A 73 -1.89 2.40 17.75
CA GLN A 73 -1.11 2.21 18.98
C GLN A 73 -1.92 2.34 20.29
N ASN A 74 -3.13 2.89 20.20
CA ASN A 74 -4.01 3.15 21.36
C ASN A 74 -5.13 2.12 21.51
N GLU A 75 -5.10 1.03 20.72
CA GLU A 75 -6.10 -0.03 20.84
C GLU A 75 -5.86 -0.95 22.06
N ILE A 76 -6.94 -1.54 22.56
CA ILE A 76 -6.88 -2.45 23.70
C ILE A 76 -6.33 -3.79 23.23
N ILE A 77 -5.16 -4.18 23.74
CA ILE A 77 -4.57 -5.49 23.50
C ILE A 77 -5.32 -6.54 24.32
N LEU A 78 -6.05 -7.44 23.65
CA LEU A 78 -6.93 -8.44 24.26
C LEU A 78 -6.22 -9.76 24.63
N GLY A 79 -4.98 -9.71 25.13
CA GLY A 79 -4.26 -10.93 25.53
C GLY A 79 -2.74 -10.77 25.63
N PRO A 80 -2.02 -11.86 25.97
CA PRO A 80 -0.56 -11.83 26.01
C PRO A 80 0.03 -11.84 24.60
N LEU A 81 0.95 -10.92 24.29
CA LEU A 81 1.62 -10.91 22.99
C LEU A 81 2.42 -12.20 22.78
N PHE A 82 2.33 -12.77 21.57
CA PHE A 82 3.04 -14.01 21.24
C PHE A 82 4.55 -13.87 21.46
N PHE A 83 5.09 -12.70 21.10
CA PHE A 83 6.52 -12.41 21.22
C PHE A 83 7.02 -12.12 22.64
N ASN A 84 6.13 -12.02 23.64
CA ASN A 84 6.49 -11.96 25.06
C ASN A 84 6.69 -13.35 25.68
N ASN A 85 6.51 -14.43 24.92
CA ASN A 85 6.73 -15.79 25.40
C ASN A 85 8.24 -16.08 25.55
N VAL A 86 8.72 -16.21 26.79
CA VAL A 86 10.13 -16.48 27.11
C VAL A 86 10.63 -17.76 26.48
N ALA A 87 9.82 -18.83 26.42
CA ALA A 87 10.25 -20.08 25.80
C ALA A 87 10.45 -19.92 24.27
N MET A 88 9.63 -19.09 23.62
CA MET A 88 9.83 -18.73 22.22
C MET A 88 11.08 -17.86 22.05
N GLN A 89 11.25 -16.83 22.90
CA GLN A 89 12.45 -15.97 22.89
C GLN A 89 13.74 -16.80 23.05
N ASP A 90 13.76 -17.74 24.00
CA ASP A 90 14.87 -18.67 24.19
C ASP A 90 15.08 -19.55 22.93
N ALA A 91 14.01 -20.05 22.30
CA ALA A 91 14.09 -20.91 21.11
C ALA A 91 14.65 -20.19 19.87
N ILE A 92 14.39 -18.88 19.70
CA ILE A 92 14.93 -18.08 18.60
C ILE A 92 16.20 -17.31 18.99
N HIS A 93 16.72 -17.52 20.21
CA HIS A 93 17.85 -16.79 20.79
C HIS A 93 17.65 -15.25 20.82
N ALA A 94 16.41 -14.80 21.01
CA ALA A 94 16.08 -13.39 21.17
C ALA A 94 16.35 -12.92 22.62
N PRO A 95 16.66 -11.63 22.82
CA PRO A 95 16.77 -11.07 24.15
C PRO A 95 15.42 -11.12 24.89
N LYS A 96 15.48 -11.25 26.23
CA LYS A 96 14.32 -11.30 27.11
C LYS A 96 13.78 -9.89 27.33
N VAL A 97 12.95 -9.42 26.41
CA VAL A 97 12.35 -8.08 26.43
C VAL A 97 10.84 -8.16 26.21
N ASN A 98 10.15 -7.09 26.59
CA ASN A 98 8.76 -6.91 26.16
C ASN A 98 8.77 -6.49 24.69
N TYR A 99 8.08 -7.26 23.87
CA TYR A 99 7.89 -7.02 22.45
C TYR A 99 6.97 -5.83 22.21
N THR A 100 7.32 -5.05 21.20
CA THR A 100 6.48 -4.03 20.59
C THR A 100 6.65 -4.14 19.07
N GLU A 101 5.57 -4.17 18.30
CA GLU A 101 5.64 -4.27 16.83
C GLU A 101 6.33 -3.04 16.21
N CYS A 102 5.93 -1.86 16.65
CA CYS A 102 6.55 -0.59 16.26
C CYS A 102 7.42 -0.06 17.41
N SER A 103 8.53 0.59 17.07
CA SER A 103 9.37 1.28 18.06
C SER A 103 8.58 2.35 18.80
N VAL A 104 8.73 2.37 20.13
CA VAL A 104 8.10 3.40 21.00
C VAL A 104 8.67 4.80 20.73
N GLY A 105 9.92 4.88 20.24
CA GLY A 105 10.58 6.14 19.91
C GLY A 105 10.95 6.26 18.42
N PRO A 106 11.31 7.47 17.95
CA PRO A 106 11.76 7.70 16.59
C PRO A 106 12.94 6.80 16.22
N VAL A 107 12.86 6.13 15.07
CA VAL A 107 13.94 5.29 14.54
C VAL A 107 14.92 6.06 13.66
N PHE A 108 14.50 7.20 13.13
CA PHE A 108 15.38 8.16 12.45
C PHE A 108 16.00 9.09 13.48
N VAL A 109 17.33 9.13 13.52
CA VAL A 109 18.10 9.96 14.45
C VAL A 109 18.06 11.45 14.04
N GLY A 110 18.09 12.36 15.01
CA GLY A 110 18.08 13.80 14.74
C GLY A 110 16.67 14.31 14.38
N ASP A 111 16.56 15.04 13.28
CA ASP A 111 15.34 15.70 12.80
C ASP A 111 14.56 14.90 11.73
N GLY A 112 14.93 13.64 11.47
CA GLY A 112 14.14 12.70 10.67
C GLY A 112 14.85 12.15 9.43
N ASP A 113 14.08 11.64 8.47
CA ASP A 113 14.57 11.17 7.17
C ASP A 113 14.61 12.33 6.15
N HIS A 114 15.81 12.65 5.66
CA HIS A 114 16.05 13.67 4.63
C HIS A 114 16.29 13.09 3.24
N SER A 115 16.02 11.80 3.05
CA SER A 115 16.14 11.14 1.76
C SER A 115 15.20 11.79 0.75
N ALA A 116 15.72 12.08 -0.44
CA ALA A 116 14.89 12.61 -1.52
C ALA A 116 13.84 11.56 -1.95
N TYR A 117 12.63 12.03 -2.27
CA TYR A 117 11.54 11.17 -2.75
C TYR A 117 11.97 10.34 -3.99
N PRO A 118 11.71 9.02 -4.00
CA PRO A 118 12.30 8.09 -4.96
C PRO A 118 11.80 8.26 -6.41
N GLY A 119 10.62 8.87 -6.61
CA GLY A 119 10.09 9.16 -7.95
C GLY A 119 10.84 10.33 -8.61
N PRO A 120 10.74 11.57 -8.08
CA PRO A 120 11.36 12.75 -8.69
C PRO A 120 12.89 12.70 -8.81
N ASN A 121 13.58 11.97 -7.92
CA ASN A 121 15.05 11.83 -7.98
C ASN A 121 15.53 10.68 -8.91
N GLY A 122 14.60 10.01 -9.58
CA GLY A 122 14.85 8.92 -10.53
C GLY A 122 15.35 7.62 -9.90
N VAL A 123 15.35 7.46 -8.57
CA VAL A 123 15.72 6.19 -7.92
C VAL A 123 14.79 5.08 -8.39
N LEU A 124 13.47 5.33 -8.39
CA LEU A 124 12.48 4.35 -8.82
C LEU A 124 12.61 4.01 -10.31
N THR A 125 12.84 5.00 -11.16
CA THR A 125 13.15 4.78 -12.59
C THR A 125 14.35 3.86 -12.76
N ARG A 126 15.48 4.16 -12.08
CA ARG A 126 16.68 3.34 -12.17
C ARG A 126 16.46 1.93 -11.63
N ALA A 127 15.66 1.77 -10.57
CA ALA A 127 15.33 0.46 -10.02
C ALA A 127 14.54 -0.37 -11.03
N ILE A 128 13.52 0.21 -11.69
CA ILE A 128 12.72 -0.47 -12.71
C ILE A 128 13.58 -0.82 -13.94
N ASP A 129 14.32 0.16 -14.47
CA ASP A 129 15.08 -0.01 -15.72
C ASP A 129 16.18 -1.08 -15.60
N ASN A 130 16.82 -1.16 -14.43
CA ASN A 130 17.89 -2.13 -14.16
C ASN A 130 17.40 -3.46 -13.57
N SER A 131 16.11 -3.60 -13.27
CA SER A 131 15.54 -4.87 -12.82
C SER A 131 15.08 -5.72 -14.01
N THR A 132 14.79 -7.01 -13.74
CA THR A 132 14.07 -7.87 -14.70
C THR A 132 12.56 -7.75 -14.52
N ARG A 133 12.10 -7.62 -13.27
CA ARG A 133 10.70 -7.45 -12.88
C ARG A 133 10.64 -6.51 -11.68
N THR A 134 9.66 -5.62 -11.67
CA THR A 134 9.34 -4.75 -10.55
C THR A 134 7.85 -4.83 -10.29
N LEU A 135 7.47 -4.98 -9.02
CA LEU A 135 6.08 -5.07 -8.59
C LEU A 135 5.77 -3.88 -7.67
N ILE A 136 4.67 -3.19 -7.97
CA ILE A 136 4.01 -2.25 -7.07
C ILE A 136 2.61 -2.81 -6.80
N GLY A 137 2.29 -3.06 -5.54
CA GLY A 137 0.99 -3.60 -5.11
C GLY A 137 0.29 -2.63 -4.17
N HIS A 138 -1.01 -2.44 -4.36
CA HIS A 138 -1.80 -1.50 -3.55
C HIS A 138 -3.16 -2.07 -3.17
N GLY A 139 -3.52 -2.03 -1.89
CA GLY A 139 -4.84 -2.42 -1.40
C GLY A 139 -5.87 -1.31 -1.58
N LEU A 140 -7.00 -1.60 -2.24
CA LEU A 140 -8.00 -0.59 -2.61
C LEU A 140 -8.81 -0.01 -1.43
N ILE A 141 -8.70 -0.57 -0.23
CA ILE A 141 -9.42 -0.12 0.96
C ILE A 141 -8.48 0.32 2.10
N ASP A 142 -7.26 0.72 1.74
CA ASP A 142 -6.33 1.47 2.58
C ASP A 142 -6.66 2.97 2.51
N MET A 143 -6.76 3.62 3.67
CA MET A 143 -7.01 5.06 3.79
C MET A 143 -5.78 5.85 4.28
N ILE A 144 -4.71 5.16 4.69
CA ILE A 144 -3.41 5.78 4.96
C ILE A 144 -2.72 6.10 3.64
N LEU A 145 -2.66 5.12 2.73
CA LEU A 145 -2.13 5.29 1.39
C LEU A 145 -3.23 4.99 0.38
N LEU A 146 -3.66 6.02 -0.36
CA LEU A 146 -4.71 5.87 -1.37
C LEU A 146 -4.12 5.37 -2.70
N SER A 147 -4.77 4.39 -3.33
CA SER A 147 -4.32 3.81 -4.62
C SER A 147 -4.26 4.86 -5.74
N GLU A 148 -5.13 5.87 -5.69
CA GLU A 148 -5.09 7.02 -6.60
C GLU A 148 -3.76 7.78 -6.53
N GLY A 149 -3.16 7.91 -5.34
CA GLY A 149 -1.83 8.49 -5.18
C GLY A 149 -0.76 7.67 -5.91
N THR A 150 -0.84 6.35 -5.82
CA THR A 150 0.05 5.43 -6.54
C THR A 150 -0.16 5.51 -8.06
N ARG A 151 -1.41 5.60 -8.54
CA ARG A 151 -1.72 5.83 -9.97
C ARG A 151 -1.11 7.13 -10.48
N ILE A 152 -1.29 8.22 -9.73
CA ILE A 152 -0.71 9.54 -10.05
C ILE A 152 0.81 9.46 -10.11
N MET A 153 1.43 8.82 -9.11
CA MET A 153 2.87 8.63 -9.05
C MET A 153 3.39 7.87 -10.27
N ILE A 154 2.76 6.74 -10.63
CA ILE A 154 3.16 5.94 -11.79
C ILE A 154 3.00 6.74 -13.09
N GLN A 155 1.87 7.43 -13.29
CA GLN A 155 1.68 8.24 -14.50
C GLN A 155 2.61 9.45 -14.59
N ASN A 156 3.18 9.91 -13.48
CA ASN A 156 4.17 10.97 -13.44
C ASN A 156 5.63 10.45 -13.52
N LEU A 157 5.85 9.14 -13.42
CA LEU A 157 7.16 8.50 -13.48
C LEU A 157 7.56 8.19 -14.93
N THR A 158 8.83 8.39 -15.28
CA THR A 158 9.39 7.86 -16.54
C THR A 158 10.09 6.54 -16.29
N PHE A 159 9.74 5.49 -17.02
CA PHE A 159 10.37 4.16 -16.93
C PHE A 159 10.34 3.45 -18.28
N GLY A 160 11.41 2.71 -18.59
CA GLY A 160 11.63 2.06 -19.88
C GLY A 160 11.54 3.03 -21.07
N GLY A 161 11.98 4.27 -20.87
CA GLY A 161 12.04 5.31 -21.91
C GLY A 161 10.73 6.05 -22.19
N MET A 162 9.64 5.76 -21.49
CA MET A 162 8.35 6.47 -21.66
C MET A 162 7.78 6.90 -20.30
N GLN A 163 7.02 8.00 -20.29
CA GLN A 163 6.31 8.45 -19.10
C GLN A 163 5.06 7.60 -18.87
N GLY A 164 4.88 7.09 -17.66
CA GLY A 164 3.70 6.36 -17.19
C GLY A 164 3.38 5.11 -18.00
N PHE A 165 2.28 4.45 -17.65
CA PHE A 165 1.65 3.44 -18.48
C PHE A 165 0.99 4.06 -19.70
N GLN A 166 1.13 3.39 -20.84
CA GLN A 166 0.59 3.85 -22.13
C GLN A 166 -0.85 3.41 -22.34
N THR A 167 -1.28 2.33 -21.68
CA THR A 167 -2.67 1.85 -21.71
C THR A 167 -3.26 1.77 -20.31
N PRO A 168 -4.60 1.89 -20.16
CA PRO A 168 -5.25 1.83 -18.86
C PRO A 168 -5.03 0.51 -18.12
N ILE A 169 -5.05 0.56 -16.79
CA ILE A 169 -5.06 -0.61 -15.90
C ILE A 169 -6.43 -1.27 -16.03
N ALA A 170 -6.49 -2.43 -16.69
CA ALA A 170 -7.76 -3.08 -17.01
C ALA A 170 -7.73 -4.62 -16.95
N ASN A 171 -6.57 -5.24 -16.73
CA ASN A 171 -6.51 -6.69 -16.65
C ASN A 171 -7.10 -7.15 -15.31
N VAL A 172 -8.00 -8.11 -15.34
CA VAL A 172 -8.63 -8.64 -14.13
C VAL A 172 -7.67 -9.60 -13.43
N LEU A 173 -7.45 -9.39 -12.13
CA LEU A 173 -6.74 -10.35 -11.29
C LEU A 173 -7.71 -11.44 -10.86
N ASN A 174 -7.80 -12.50 -11.66
CA ASN A 174 -8.65 -13.64 -11.32
C ASN A 174 -7.86 -14.70 -10.54
N VAL A 175 -8.47 -15.22 -9.48
CA VAL A 175 -7.93 -16.34 -8.70
C VAL A 175 -8.97 -17.46 -8.66
N GLU A 176 -8.56 -18.65 -9.07
CA GLU A 176 -9.44 -19.83 -9.08
C GLU A 176 -10.03 -20.08 -7.67
N GLY A 177 -11.35 -20.24 -7.61
CA GLY A 177 -12.08 -20.43 -6.36
C GLY A 177 -12.39 -19.16 -5.56
N LEU A 178 -11.73 -18.02 -5.85
CA LEU A 178 -12.00 -16.74 -5.20
C LEU A 178 -12.67 -15.71 -6.14
N GLY A 179 -12.49 -15.85 -7.44
CA GLY A 179 -13.04 -14.95 -8.46
C GLY A 179 -12.15 -13.74 -8.72
N GLU A 180 -12.78 -12.61 -9.07
CA GLU A 180 -12.09 -11.36 -9.37
C GLU A 180 -11.58 -10.69 -8.09
N MET A 181 -10.27 -10.69 -7.90
CA MET A 181 -9.61 -10.20 -6.69
C MET A 181 -8.94 -8.83 -6.90
N GLY A 182 -9.22 -8.16 -8.01
CA GLY A 182 -8.65 -6.86 -8.32
C GLY A 182 -8.33 -6.63 -9.78
N LEU A 183 -7.47 -5.64 -10.02
CA LEU A 183 -6.98 -5.29 -11.35
C LEU A 183 -5.45 -5.31 -11.36
N TRP A 184 -4.86 -5.51 -12.52
CA TRP A 184 -3.43 -5.40 -12.70
C TRP A 184 -3.08 -4.85 -14.08
N HIS A 185 -1.83 -4.43 -14.22
CA HIS A 185 -1.28 -3.99 -15.49
C HIS A 185 0.23 -4.21 -15.49
N GLU A 186 0.79 -4.52 -16.65
CA GLU A 186 2.24 -4.69 -16.81
C GLU A 186 2.72 -4.00 -18.07
N GLU A 187 3.71 -3.11 -17.94
CA GLU A 187 4.45 -2.56 -19.08
C GLU A 187 5.92 -2.34 -18.69
N ARG A 188 6.84 -2.58 -19.64
CA ARG A 188 8.27 -2.23 -19.49
C ARG A 188 8.86 -2.69 -18.14
N LYS A 189 8.59 -3.95 -17.76
CA LYS A 189 9.07 -4.63 -16.53
C LYS A 189 8.42 -4.18 -15.22
N LEU A 190 7.54 -3.17 -15.24
CA LEU A 190 6.77 -2.75 -14.08
C LEU A 190 5.37 -3.39 -14.16
N MET A 191 5.04 -4.17 -13.13
CA MET A 191 3.68 -4.60 -12.84
C MET A 191 3.09 -3.77 -11.72
N TYR A 192 1.89 -3.25 -11.93
CA TYR A 192 1.07 -2.62 -10.91
C TYR A 192 -0.16 -3.49 -10.64
N VAL A 193 -0.48 -3.70 -9.37
CA VAL A 193 -1.60 -4.54 -8.94
C VAL A 193 -2.44 -3.82 -7.90
N GLU A 194 -3.73 -3.79 -8.13
CA GLU A 194 -4.75 -3.26 -7.23
C GLU A 194 -5.55 -4.40 -6.66
N TYR A 195 -5.38 -4.65 -5.37
CA TYR A 195 -6.06 -5.74 -4.68
C TYR A 195 -7.41 -5.25 -4.18
N ALA A 196 -8.47 -5.80 -4.76
CA ALA A 196 -9.82 -5.57 -4.25
C ALA A 196 -9.95 -6.18 -2.85
N LEU A 197 -10.78 -5.56 -2.01
CA LEU A 197 -11.07 -6.04 -0.64
C LEU A 197 -9.81 -6.20 0.23
N SER A 198 -8.75 -5.46 -0.07
CA SER A 198 -7.50 -5.48 0.68
C SER A 198 -7.11 -4.08 1.16
N GLY A 199 -6.63 -4.02 2.39
CA GLY A 199 -6.10 -2.82 3.01
C GLY A 199 -4.59 -2.68 2.84
N HIS A 200 -3.98 -1.94 3.76
CA HIS A 200 -2.55 -1.61 3.82
C HIS A 200 -1.65 -2.84 3.80
N MET A 201 -1.97 -3.83 4.64
CA MET A 201 -1.23 -5.09 4.72
C MET A 201 -1.81 -6.11 3.74
N VAL A 202 -1.52 -5.96 2.46
CA VAL A 202 -2.13 -6.80 1.40
C VAL A 202 -2.11 -8.30 1.69
N PRO A 203 -0.97 -8.90 2.11
CA PRO A 203 -0.94 -10.35 2.38
C PRO A 203 -1.82 -10.80 3.55
N GLN A 204 -2.19 -9.92 4.48
CA GLN A 204 -3.08 -10.25 5.59
C GLN A 204 -4.52 -10.45 5.10
N TYR A 205 -4.99 -9.59 4.20
CA TYR A 205 -6.38 -9.59 3.71
C TYR A 205 -6.57 -10.43 2.45
N GLN A 206 -5.55 -10.50 1.59
CA GLN A 206 -5.58 -11.20 0.30
C GLN A 206 -4.31 -12.07 0.10
N PRO A 207 -4.09 -13.11 0.92
CA PRO A 207 -2.85 -13.90 0.91
C PRO A 207 -2.61 -14.64 -0.41
N ILE A 208 -3.65 -15.20 -1.04
CA ILE A 208 -3.50 -15.96 -2.29
C ILE A 208 -3.18 -15.02 -3.46
N PRO A 209 -3.93 -13.92 -3.71
CA PRO A 209 -3.53 -12.92 -4.69
C PRO A 209 -2.11 -12.37 -4.46
N ALA A 210 -1.76 -12.06 -3.21
CA ALA A 210 -0.43 -11.56 -2.87
C ALA A 210 0.68 -12.58 -3.19
N LEU A 211 0.47 -13.86 -2.87
CA LEU A 211 1.44 -14.91 -3.22
C LEU A 211 1.59 -15.04 -4.73
N LYS A 212 0.50 -14.94 -5.49
CA LYS A 212 0.52 -15.03 -6.97
C LYS A 212 1.38 -13.94 -7.60
N THR A 213 1.29 -12.70 -7.12
CA THR A 213 2.13 -11.61 -7.63
C THR A 213 3.58 -11.73 -7.22
N ILE A 214 3.87 -12.31 -6.04
CA ILE A 214 5.24 -12.66 -5.64
C ILE A 214 5.81 -13.79 -6.53
N LEU A 215 5.02 -14.80 -6.90
CA LEU A 215 5.47 -15.83 -7.85
C LEU A 215 5.82 -15.22 -9.21
N TRP A 216 5.05 -14.22 -9.67
CA TRP A 216 5.44 -13.44 -10.85
C TRP A 216 6.73 -12.67 -10.59
N LEU A 217 6.86 -11.95 -9.48
CA LEU A 217 8.10 -11.20 -9.19
C LEU A 217 9.35 -12.10 -9.20
N LEU A 218 9.23 -13.34 -8.71
CA LEU A 218 10.29 -14.35 -8.64
C LEU A 218 10.51 -15.14 -9.95
N GLY A 219 9.77 -14.84 -11.02
CA GLY A 219 9.92 -15.55 -12.30
C GLY A 219 9.34 -16.97 -12.31
N ARG A 220 8.51 -17.34 -11.33
CA ARG A 220 7.91 -18.68 -11.21
C ARG A 220 6.70 -18.86 -12.13
N ILE A 221 5.97 -17.78 -12.39
CA ILE A 221 4.93 -17.69 -13.43
C ILE A 221 5.28 -16.57 -14.40
N LYS A 222 4.78 -16.64 -15.63
CA LYS A 222 5.03 -15.64 -16.67
C LYS A 222 4.02 -14.50 -16.65
N SER A 223 2.76 -14.83 -16.39
CA SER A 223 1.64 -13.88 -16.31
C SER A 223 0.79 -14.16 -15.06
N LEU A 224 0.05 -13.15 -14.57
CA LEU A 224 -1.00 -13.39 -13.58
C LEU A 224 -2.22 -14.12 -14.16
N ASP A 225 -2.30 -14.28 -15.49
CA ASP A 225 -3.28 -15.16 -16.14
C ASP A 225 -2.87 -16.64 -16.08
N ASP A 226 -1.61 -16.94 -15.74
CA ASP A 226 -1.16 -18.32 -15.63
C ASP A 226 -1.92 -19.04 -14.50
N PRO A 227 -2.34 -20.30 -14.71
CA PRO A 227 -3.03 -21.07 -13.69
C PRO A 227 -2.16 -21.23 -12.45
N PHE A 228 -2.81 -21.08 -11.29
CA PHE A 228 -2.15 -21.17 -9.99
C PHE A 228 -2.26 -22.61 -9.48
N ALA A 229 -1.30 -23.45 -9.84
CA ALA A 229 -1.25 -24.83 -9.34
C ALA A 229 -0.65 -24.86 -7.92
N PHE A 230 -1.42 -25.34 -6.96
CA PHE A 230 -0.92 -25.78 -5.65
C PHE A 230 -0.35 -27.20 -5.73
#